data_AF-A0A535G7J8-F1
#
_entry.id   AF-A0A535G7J8-F1
#
_cell.length_a   1.000
_cell.length_b   1.000
_cell.length_c   1.000
_cell.angle_alpha   90.00
_cell.angle_beta   90.00
_cell.angle_gamma   90.00
#
_symmetry.space_group_name_H-M   'P 1'
#
loop_
_entity.id
_entity.type
_entity.pdbx_description
1 polymer ?
#
loop_
_entity_poly.entity_id
_entity_poly.type
_entity_poly.pdbx_seq_one_letter_code
_entity_poly.pdbx_strand_id
1 'polypeptide(L)'
;MDNLGVLLAVIGAVAALALLVYFLGYQLRLGRVTETLIDAEEALDRGEVERARALVAPVLARYPQLPVVQDVAADVLYANGDPLSAASLYERAMKKLGAPRVAPKLVAAYAALNRAGDARRVAAMAADDPMTRLALAWSELAAVGGDRERGRALADDLAHDRDLRTTPAGDAMADVLEAIAAARGGETTRARLALDRAASRRAELAAHDRAFIGYLGGIALVEMGAISDARATWTHAIDAAPDTIGSALARRERSHLPAE
;
A
#
# COMPACT_ATOMS: atom_id res chain seq x y z
N MET A 1 -62.26 -14.14 -30.27
CA MET A 1 -60.89 -14.56 -29.92
C MET A 1 -60.16 -13.33 -29.43
N ASP A 2 -59.65 -13.39 -28.20
CA ASP A 2 -59.26 -12.21 -27.43
C ASP A 2 -57.84 -11.75 -27.80
N ASN A 3 -57.72 -11.06 -28.93
CA ASN A 3 -56.44 -10.62 -29.50
C ASN A 3 -55.65 -9.70 -28.57
N LEU A 4 -56.33 -9.03 -27.63
CA LEU A 4 -55.71 -8.18 -26.62
C LEU A 4 -54.88 -8.99 -25.61
N GLY A 5 -55.39 -10.15 -25.17
CA GLY A 5 -54.67 -11.03 -24.24
C GLY A 5 -53.39 -11.61 -24.86
N VAL A 6 -53.46 -11.98 -26.14
CA VAL A 6 -52.29 -12.46 -26.89
C VAL A 6 -51.25 -11.35 -27.10
N LEU A 7 -51.69 -10.14 -27.46
CA LEU A 7 -50.79 -8.98 -27.63
C LEU A 7 -50.07 -8.63 -26.31
N LEU A 8 -50.79 -8.61 -25.19
CA LEU A 8 -50.21 -8.34 -23.86
C LEU A 8 -49.22 -9.43 -23.44
N ALA A 9 -49.51 -10.70 -23.72
CA ALA A 9 -48.59 -11.81 -23.45
C ALA A 9 -47.30 -11.69 -24.28
N VAL A 10 -47.41 -11.33 -25.57
CA VAL A 10 -46.25 -11.12 -26.44
C VAL A 10 -45.40 -9.94 -25.97
N ILE A 11 -46.02 -8.80 -25.63
CA ILE A 11 -45.29 -7.63 -25.10
C ILE A 11 -44.58 -7.99 -23.79
N GLY A 12 -45.26 -8.69 -22.88
CA GLY A 12 -44.67 -9.16 -21.63
C GLY A 12 -43.47 -10.08 -21.86
N ALA A 13 -43.58 -11.04 -22.79
CA ALA A 13 -42.49 -11.94 -23.14
C ALA A 13 -41.28 -11.20 -23.75
N VAL A 14 -41.51 -10.23 -24.64
CA VAL A 14 -40.44 -9.42 -25.24
C VAL A 14 -39.75 -8.55 -24.18
N ALA A 15 -40.51 -7.91 -23.29
CA ALA A 15 -39.94 -7.11 -22.20
C ALA A 15 -39.11 -7.98 -21.23
N ALA A 16 -39.61 -9.16 -20.87
CA ALA A 16 -38.89 -10.11 -20.02
C ALA A 16 -37.59 -10.59 -20.69
N LEU A 17 -37.61 -10.90 -21.99
CA LEU A 17 -36.42 -11.29 -22.75
C LEU A 17 -35.41 -10.14 -22.82
N ALA A 18 -35.85 -8.91 -23.07
CA ALA A 18 -34.97 -7.74 -23.09
C ALA A 18 -34.30 -7.49 -21.73
N LEU A 19 -35.06 -7.60 -20.63
CA LEU A 19 -34.52 -7.50 -19.28
C LEU A 19 -33.52 -8.63 -18.97
N LEU A 20 -33.81 -9.86 -19.40
CA LEU A 20 -32.91 -10.99 -19.24
C LEU A 20 -31.60 -10.79 -20.01
N VAL A 21 -31.66 -10.33 -21.26
CA VAL A 21 -30.47 -10.02 -22.08
C VAL A 21 -29.67 -8.88 -21.46
N TYR A 22 -30.34 -7.82 -21.00
CA TYR A 22 -29.69 -6.72 -20.29
C TYR A 22 -28.99 -7.20 -19.01
N PHE A 23 -29.68 -8.02 -18.20
CA PHE A 23 -29.15 -8.58 -16.98
C PHE A 23 -27.96 -9.51 -17.25
N LEU A 24 -28.06 -10.40 -18.22
CA LEU A 24 -26.97 -11.29 -18.61
C LEU A 24 -25.76 -10.50 -19.12
N GLY A 25 -25.99 -9.49 -19.97
CA GLY A 25 -24.96 -8.57 -20.43
C GLY A 25 -24.35 -7.72 -19.31
N TYR A 26 -25.10 -7.42 -18.25
CA TYR A 26 -24.59 -6.78 -17.04
C TYR A 26 -23.69 -7.74 -16.24
N GLN A 27 -24.14 -8.98 -16.00
CA GLN A 27 -23.36 -9.99 -15.30
C GLN A 27 -22.04 -10.31 -16.01
N LEU A 28 -22.06 -10.48 -17.34
CA LEU A 28 -20.85 -10.72 -18.14
C LEU A 28 -19.87 -9.53 -18.13
N ARG A 29 -20.36 -8.30 -17.99
CA ARG A 29 -19.51 -7.12 -17.83
C ARG A 29 -18.92 -7.05 -16.44
N LEU A 30 -19.72 -7.36 -15.41
CA LEU A 30 -19.26 -7.39 -14.03
C LEU A 30 -18.19 -8.46 -13.83
N GLY A 31 -18.38 -9.67 -14.37
CA GLY A 31 -17.39 -10.75 -14.31
C GLY A 31 -16.04 -10.33 -14.90
N ARG A 32 -16.05 -9.75 -16.10
CA ARG A 32 -14.82 -9.25 -16.75
C ARG A 32 -14.11 -8.15 -15.95
N VAL A 33 -14.87 -7.23 -15.34
CA VAL A 33 -14.28 -6.19 -14.48
C VAL A 33 -13.62 -6.83 -13.28
N THR A 34 -14.30 -7.76 -12.60
CA THR A 34 -13.74 -8.46 -11.45
C THR A 34 -12.48 -9.24 -11.81
N GLU A 35 -12.49 -10.02 -12.89
CA GLU A 35 -11.32 -10.75 -13.40
C GLU A 35 -10.14 -9.80 -13.67
N THR A 36 -10.40 -8.65 -14.32
CA THR A 36 -9.35 -7.65 -14.61
C THR A 36 -8.75 -7.06 -13.33
N LEU A 37 -9.56 -6.85 -12.29
CA LEU A 37 -9.08 -6.35 -11.01
C LEU A 37 -8.24 -7.40 -10.27
N ILE A 38 -8.66 -8.67 -10.29
CA ILE A 38 -7.89 -9.79 -9.73
C ILE A 38 -6.54 -9.93 -10.46
N ASP A 39 -6.55 -9.92 -11.79
CA ASP A 39 -5.33 -10.00 -12.60
C ASP A 39 -4.36 -8.83 -12.30
N ALA A 40 -4.91 -7.66 -11.94
CA ALA A 40 -4.12 -6.50 -11.58
C ALA A 40 -3.52 -6.63 -10.17
N GLU A 41 -4.28 -7.14 -9.20
CA GLU A 41 -3.77 -7.47 -7.86
C GLU A 41 -2.67 -8.53 -7.94
N GLU A 42 -2.88 -9.61 -8.69
CA GLU A 42 -1.85 -10.64 -8.93
C GLU A 42 -0.61 -10.10 -9.65
N ALA A 43 -0.78 -9.13 -10.55
CA ALA A 43 0.33 -8.45 -11.18
C ALA A 43 1.12 -7.62 -10.16
N LEU A 44 0.44 -6.93 -9.23
CA LEU A 44 1.10 -6.21 -8.14
C LEU A 44 1.87 -7.15 -7.20
N ASP A 45 1.28 -8.29 -6.83
CA ASP A 45 1.92 -9.31 -5.98
C ASP A 45 3.22 -9.85 -6.64
N ARG A 46 3.24 -9.93 -7.97
CA ARG A 46 4.42 -10.29 -8.77
C ARG A 46 5.40 -9.12 -9.00
N GLY A 47 5.05 -7.91 -8.56
CA GLY A 47 5.82 -6.69 -8.79
C GLY A 47 5.72 -6.12 -10.21
N GLU A 48 4.77 -6.59 -11.02
CA GLU A 48 4.50 -6.14 -12.40
C GLU A 48 3.64 -4.86 -12.41
N VAL A 49 4.15 -3.77 -11.80
CA VAL A 49 3.41 -2.51 -11.59
C VAL A 49 2.85 -1.91 -12.90
N GLU A 50 3.65 -1.89 -13.97
CA GLU A 50 3.22 -1.38 -15.28
C GLU A 50 2.07 -2.21 -15.89
N ARG A 51 2.10 -3.53 -15.70
CA ARG A 51 1.01 -4.40 -16.14
C ARG A 51 -0.25 -4.13 -15.34
N ALA A 52 -0.15 -4.05 -14.02
CA ALA A 52 -1.29 -3.73 -13.16
C ALA A 52 -1.92 -2.38 -13.56
N ARG A 53 -1.09 -1.38 -13.87
CA ARG A 53 -1.53 -0.08 -14.39
C ARG A 53 -2.25 -0.19 -15.73
N ALA A 54 -1.71 -0.94 -16.68
CA ALA A 54 -2.32 -1.15 -17.99
C ALA A 54 -3.69 -1.84 -17.89
N LEU A 55 -3.86 -2.76 -16.93
CA LEU A 55 -5.12 -3.44 -16.65
C LEU A 55 -6.15 -2.51 -16.00
N VAL A 56 -5.75 -1.73 -14.99
CA VAL A 56 -6.68 -0.95 -14.17
C VAL A 56 -7.08 0.38 -14.81
N ALA A 57 -6.20 1.04 -15.57
CA ALA A 57 -6.47 2.36 -16.12
C ALA A 57 -7.76 2.44 -16.98
N PRO A 58 -8.03 1.50 -17.90
CA PRO A 58 -9.29 1.49 -18.66
C PRO A 58 -10.52 1.24 -17.77
N VAL A 59 -10.39 0.38 -16.75
CA VAL A 59 -11.47 0.05 -15.81
C VAL A 59 -11.82 1.26 -14.96
N LEU A 60 -10.81 1.96 -14.42
CA LEU A 60 -10.99 3.18 -13.65
C LEU A 60 -11.63 4.29 -14.48
N ALA A 61 -11.20 4.48 -15.72
CA ALA A 61 -11.80 5.48 -16.61
C ALA A 61 -13.29 5.22 -16.88
N ARG A 62 -13.67 3.94 -16.98
CA ARG A 62 -15.06 3.53 -17.24
C ARG A 62 -15.93 3.49 -15.99
N TYR A 63 -15.35 3.17 -14.84
CA TYR A 63 -16.06 2.93 -13.58
C TYR A 63 -15.44 3.71 -12.39
N PRO A 64 -15.26 5.03 -12.49
CA PRO A 64 -14.48 5.79 -11.50
C PRO A 64 -15.14 5.89 -10.12
N GLN A 65 -16.43 5.55 -10.02
CA GLN A 65 -17.22 5.63 -8.78
C GLN A 65 -17.35 4.28 -8.06
N LEU A 66 -16.90 3.17 -8.65
CA LEU A 66 -16.98 1.86 -8.01
C LEU A 66 -15.90 1.73 -6.91
N PRO A 67 -16.27 1.50 -5.64
CA PRO A 67 -15.30 1.52 -4.54
C PRO A 67 -14.17 0.49 -4.68
N VAL A 68 -14.47 -0.70 -5.20
CA VAL A 68 -13.46 -1.76 -5.42
C VAL A 68 -12.48 -1.35 -6.52
N VAL A 69 -12.96 -0.69 -7.59
CA VAL A 69 -12.09 -0.14 -8.63
C VAL A 69 -11.20 0.97 -8.06
N GLN A 70 -11.74 1.82 -7.19
CA GLN A 70 -10.96 2.86 -6.51
C GLN A 70 -9.88 2.27 -5.59
N ASP A 71 -10.20 1.22 -4.83
CA ASP A 71 -9.27 0.51 -3.94
C ASP A 71 -8.09 -0.07 -4.72
N VAL A 72 -8.35 -0.87 -5.76
CA VAL A 72 -7.28 -1.49 -6.58
C VAL A 72 -6.50 -0.44 -7.37
N ALA A 73 -7.17 0.58 -7.92
CA ALA A 73 -6.46 1.67 -8.60
C ALA A 73 -5.56 2.46 -7.65
N ALA A 74 -5.97 2.63 -6.39
CA ALA A 74 -5.13 3.25 -5.38
C ALA A 74 -3.90 2.39 -5.05
N ASP A 75 -4.06 1.06 -4.95
CA ASP A 75 -2.92 0.14 -4.76
C ASP A 75 -1.89 0.27 -5.89
N VAL A 76 -2.35 0.32 -7.14
CA VAL A 76 -1.48 0.53 -8.30
C VAL A 76 -0.78 1.88 -8.26
N LEU A 77 -1.51 2.96 -7.98
CA LEU A 77 -0.92 4.31 -7.90
C LEU A 77 0.09 4.42 -6.76
N TYR A 78 -0.22 3.83 -5.61
CA TYR A 78 0.68 3.78 -4.47
C TYR A 78 1.94 3.01 -4.86
N ALA A 79 1.81 1.79 -5.39
CA ALA A 79 2.95 0.98 -5.83
C ALA A 79 3.82 1.73 -6.85
N ASN A 80 3.22 2.48 -7.77
CA ASN A 80 3.89 3.29 -8.79
C ASN A 80 4.48 4.62 -8.25
N GLY A 81 4.49 4.85 -6.94
CA GLY A 81 5.08 6.02 -6.33
C GLY A 81 4.24 7.30 -6.39
N ASP A 82 2.93 7.22 -6.60
CA ASP A 82 1.98 8.34 -6.49
C ASP A 82 1.06 8.19 -5.26
N PRO A 83 1.59 8.41 -4.05
CA PRO A 83 0.81 8.27 -2.82
C PRO A 83 -0.28 9.34 -2.67
N LEU A 84 -0.17 10.49 -3.36
CA LEU A 84 -1.16 11.56 -3.30
C LEU A 84 -2.45 11.15 -3.99
N SER A 85 -2.36 10.68 -5.24
CA SER A 85 -3.52 10.21 -5.98
C SER A 85 -4.11 8.95 -5.34
N ALA A 86 -3.25 8.05 -4.83
CA ALA A 86 -3.67 6.87 -4.10
C ALA A 86 -4.50 7.23 -2.85
N ALA A 87 -4.02 8.14 -2.00
CA ALA A 87 -4.74 8.58 -0.80
C ALA A 87 -6.16 9.10 -1.14
N SER A 88 -6.30 9.90 -2.20
CA SER A 88 -7.61 10.42 -2.63
C SER A 88 -8.58 9.30 -3.04
N LEU A 89 -8.09 8.24 -3.70
CA LEU A 89 -8.92 7.08 -4.04
C LEU A 89 -9.25 6.22 -2.83
N TYR A 90 -8.28 5.94 -1.95
CA TYR A 90 -8.53 5.22 -0.70
C TYR A 90 -9.56 5.94 0.19
N GLU A 91 -9.48 7.27 0.33
CA GLU A 91 -10.48 8.05 1.07
C GLU A 91 -11.90 7.86 0.51
N ARG A 92 -12.05 7.79 -0.81
CA ARG A 92 -13.35 7.53 -1.46
C ARG A 92 -13.80 6.09 -1.28
N ALA A 93 -12.89 5.13 -1.45
CA ALA A 93 -13.16 3.71 -1.27
C ALA A 93 -13.58 3.39 0.17
N MET A 94 -12.86 3.95 1.16
CA MET A 94 -13.11 3.72 2.59
C MET A 94 -14.52 4.15 3.01
N LYS A 95 -15.09 5.20 2.40
CA LYS A 95 -16.49 5.64 2.68
C LYS A 95 -17.53 4.55 2.37
N LYS A 96 -17.20 3.58 1.52
CA LYS A 96 -18.13 2.52 1.08
C LYS A 96 -17.67 1.12 1.48
N LEU A 97 -16.37 0.86 1.51
CA LEU A 97 -15.79 -0.44 1.87
C LEU A 97 -15.49 -0.58 3.38
N GLY A 98 -15.41 0.54 4.11
CA GLY A 98 -15.13 0.55 5.54
C GLY A 98 -13.63 0.62 5.88
N ALA A 99 -13.35 1.03 7.11
CA ALA A 99 -11.98 1.20 7.62
C ALA A 99 -11.18 -0.10 7.71
N PRO A 100 -11.70 -1.25 8.18
CA PRO A 100 -10.90 -2.47 8.32
C PRO A 100 -10.18 -2.91 7.05
N ARG A 101 -10.77 -2.67 5.88
CA ARG A 101 -10.18 -3.00 4.58
C ARG A 101 -9.15 -1.97 4.10
N VAL A 102 -9.42 -0.68 4.31
CA VAL A 102 -8.72 0.41 3.61
C VAL A 102 -7.74 1.17 4.51
N ALA A 103 -7.97 1.18 5.83
CA ALA A 103 -7.15 1.92 6.78
C ALA A 103 -5.64 1.61 6.70
N PRO A 104 -5.17 0.34 6.60
CA PRO A 104 -3.73 0.07 6.56
C PRO A 104 -3.06 0.76 5.37
N LYS A 105 -3.71 0.67 4.20
CA LYS A 105 -3.26 1.24 2.93
C LYS A 105 -3.28 2.78 2.95
N LEU A 106 -4.34 3.37 3.49
CA LEU A 106 -4.46 4.82 3.59
C LEU A 106 -3.47 5.42 4.61
N VAL A 107 -3.21 4.73 5.72
CA VAL A 107 -2.17 5.14 6.69
C VAL A 107 -0.80 5.12 6.03
N ALA A 108 -0.48 4.08 5.26
CA ALA A 108 0.77 4.01 4.49
C ALA A 108 0.90 5.16 3.47
N ALA A 109 -0.18 5.47 2.74
CA ALA A 109 -0.22 6.60 1.83
C ALA A 109 0.02 7.95 2.54
N TYR A 110 -0.60 8.16 3.71
CA TYR A 110 -0.34 9.37 4.50
C TYR A 110 1.06 9.42 5.11
N ALA A 111 1.64 8.29 5.51
CA ALA A 111 3.03 8.21 5.95
C ALA A 111 3.98 8.66 4.82
N ALA A 112 3.77 8.14 3.60
CA ALA A 112 4.53 8.54 2.43
C ALA A 112 4.42 10.06 2.12
N LEU A 113 3.26 10.66 2.40
CA LEU A 113 2.99 12.09 2.20
C LEU A 113 3.45 13.00 3.36
N ASN A 114 4.14 12.48 4.37
CA ASN A 114 4.51 13.21 5.57
C ASN A 114 3.29 13.80 6.34
N ARG A 115 2.17 13.06 6.36
CA ARG A 115 0.91 13.46 7.00
C ARG A 115 0.62 12.64 8.25
N ALA A 116 1.52 12.66 9.23
CA ALA A 116 1.40 11.85 10.46
C ALA A 116 0.11 12.12 11.27
N GLY A 117 -0.39 13.36 11.27
CA GLY A 117 -1.67 13.69 11.89
C GLY A 117 -2.87 12.98 11.25
N ASP A 118 -2.87 12.89 9.92
CA ASP A 118 -3.95 12.23 9.17
C ASP A 118 -3.83 10.70 9.29
N ALA A 119 -2.60 10.18 9.23
CA ALA A 119 -2.28 8.78 9.49
C ALA A 119 -2.79 8.32 10.87
N ARG A 120 -2.56 9.09 11.94
CA ARG A 120 -3.09 8.81 13.27
C ARG A 120 -4.61 8.74 13.32
N ARG A 121 -5.31 9.68 12.67
CA ARG A 121 -6.77 9.71 12.65
C ARG A 121 -7.36 8.48 11.97
N VAL A 122 -6.78 8.06 10.85
CA VAL A 122 -7.21 6.85 10.14
C VAL A 122 -6.86 5.59 10.92
N ALA A 123 -5.66 5.51 11.49
CA ALA A 123 -5.23 4.35 12.25
C ALA A 123 -6.12 4.08 13.47
N ALA A 124 -6.66 5.12 14.11
CA ALA A 124 -7.62 4.97 15.21
C ALA A 124 -8.93 4.26 14.81
N MET A 125 -9.27 4.21 13.52
CA MET A 125 -10.45 3.52 13.01
C MET A 125 -10.23 2.01 12.80
N ALA A 126 -8.98 1.53 12.88
CA ALA A 126 -8.59 0.14 12.73
C ALA A 126 -7.39 -0.19 13.65
N ALA A 127 -7.49 0.20 14.93
CA ALA A 127 -6.37 0.15 15.86
C ALA A 127 -5.83 -1.26 16.15
N ASP A 128 -6.69 -2.27 16.05
CA ASP A 128 -6.32 -3.67 16.33
C ASP A 128 -5.61 -4.33 15.14
N ASP A 129 -5.75 -3.78 13.93
CA ASP A 129 -5.18 -4.35 12.72
C ASP A 129 -3.63 -4.23 12.72
N PRO A 130 -2.88 -5.35 12.64
CA PRO A 130 -1.42 -5.33 12.70
C PRO A 130 -0.78 -4.47 11.60
N MET A 131 -1.35 -4.49 10.39
CA MET A 131 -0.81 -3.72 9.26
C MET A 131 -1.02 -2.22 9.43
N THR A 132 -2.14 -1.82 10.01
CA THR A 132 -2.45 -0.44 10.38
C THR A 132 -1.47 0.05 11.45
N ARG A 133 -1.19 -0.77 12.46
CA ARG A 133 -0.19 -0.47 13.50
C ARG A 133 1.22 -0.36 12.89
N LEU A 134 1.59 -1.24 11.97
CA LEU A 134 2.86 -1.19 11.25
C LEU A 134 3.02 0.10 10.43
N ALA A 135 2.02 0.43 9.62
CA ALA A 135 2.02 1.65 8.82
C ALA A 135 2.02 2.91 9.69
N LEU A 136 1.34 2.88 10.84
CA LEU A 136 1.38 3.96 11.81
C LEU A 136 2.77 4.09 12.45
N ALA A 137 3.39 2.98 12.88
CA ALA A 137 4.74 2.98 13.44
C ALA A 137 5.74 3.61 12.45
N TRP A 138 5.65 3.25 11.17
CA TRP A 138 6.40 3.92 10.11
C TRP A 138 6.11 5.42 10.04
N SER A 139 4.84 5.81 9.98
CA SER A 139 4.46 7.23 9.96
C SER A 139 5.04 8.00 11.14
N GLU A 140 4.95 7.45 12.35
CA GLU A 140 5.42 8.12 13.56
C GLU A 140 6.95 8.22 13.60
N LEU A 141 7.65 7.17 13.14
CA LEU A 141 9.12 7.09 13.16
C LEU A 141 9.82 7.80 12.02
N ALA A 142 9.18 7.97 10.85
CA ALA A 142 9.83 8.51 9.66
C ALA A 142 9.23 9.84 9.20
N ALA A 143 7.91 10.03 9.29
CA ALA A 143 7.27 11.20 8.71
C ALA A 143 7.57 12.50 9.47
N VAL A 144 7.53 13.62 8.75
CA VAL A 144 7.51 14.95 9.37
C VAL A 144 6.26 15.08 10.25
N GLY A 145 6.43 15.58 11.48
CA GLY A 145 5.35 15.71 12.45
C GLY A 145 4.91 14.41 13.13
N GLY A 146 5.63 13.30 12.90
CA GLY A 146 5.45 12.05 13.64
C GLY A 146 5.94 12.14 15.08
N ASP A 147 5.23 11.48 15.98
CA ASP A 147 5.53 11.32 17.40
C ASP A 147 6.47 10.12 17.61
N ARG A 148 7.76 10.42 17.76
CA ARG A 148 8.83 9.42 17.73
C ARG A 148 8.79 8.46 18.91
N GLU A 149 8.35 8.92 20.08
CA GLU A 149 8.19 8.06 21.27
C GLU A 149 7.05 7.08 21.06
N ARG A 150 5.92 7.56 20.52
CA ARG A 150 4.82 6.67 20.13
C ARG A 150 5.24 5.67 19.06
N GLY A 151 6.00 6.12 18.06
CA GLY A 151 6.54 5.27 17.00
C GLY A 151 7.46 4.18 17.55
N ARG A 152 8.31 4.52 18.53
CA ARG A 152 9.17 3.56 19.23
C ARG A 152 8.35 2.52 19.99
N ALA A 153 7.37 2.95 20.78
CA ALA A 153 6.49 2.04 21.52
C ALA A 153 5.77 1.07 20.57
N LEU A 154 5.23 1.56 19.45
CA LEU A 154 4.62 0.71 18.44
C LEU A 154 5.62 -0.28 17.82
N ALA A 155 6.85 0.15 17.52
CA ALA A 155 7.86 -0.75 16.98
C ALA A 155 8.26 -1.86 17.97
N ASP A 156 8.40 -1.53 19.25
CA ASP A 156 8.69 -2.51 20.32
C ASP A 156 7.53 -3.53 20.48
N ASP A 157 6.28 -3.08 20.41
CA ASP A 157 5.09 -3.95 20.43
C ASP A 157 5.07 -4.89 19.20
N LEU A 158 5.29 -4.33 18.00
CA LEU A 158 5.27 -5.08 16.73
C LEU A 158 6.43 -6.06 16.61
N ALA A 159 7.55 -5.84 17.31
CA ALA A 159 8.67 -6.78 17.34
C ALA A 159 8.25 -8.17 17.87
N HIS A 160 7.17 -8.24 18.66
CA HIS A 160 6.66 -9.46 19.27
C HIS A 160 5.32 -9.92 18.67
N ASP A 161 4.79 -9.20 17.68
CA ASP A 161 3.51 -9.52 17.04
C ASP A 161 3.65 -10.67 16.05
N ARG A 162 3.08 -11.82 16.39
CA ARG A 162 3.20 -13.06 15.59
C ARG A 162 2.42 -13.00 14.29
N ASP A 163 1.30 -12.30 14.27
CA ASP A 163 0.42 -12.27 13.10
C ASP A 163 1.08 -11.48 11.96
N LEU A 164 1.76 -10.40 12.32
CA LEU A 164 2.56 -9.60 11.40
C LEU A 164 3.74 -10.37 10.80
N ARG A 165 4.44 -11.14 11.63
CA ARG A 165 5.68 -11.87 11.26
C ARG A 165 5.41 -13.18 10.51
N THR A 166 4.21 -13.36 9.97
CA THR A 166 3.86 -14.51 9.11
C THR A 166 4.37 -14.37 7.68
N THR A 167 4.72 -13.15 7.25
CA THR A 167 5.24 -12.87 5.90
C THR A 167 6.66 -12.32 5.96
N PRO A 168 7.55 -12.66 5.00
CA PRO A 168 8.90 -12.11 4.94
C PRO A 168 8.94 -10.57 4.90
N ALA A 169 8.00 -9.95 4.20
CA ALA A 169 7.90 -8.50 4.07
C ALA A 169 7.47 -7.83 5.39
N GLY A 170 6.44 -8.34 6.06
CA GLY A 170 5.98 -7.83 7.36
C GLY A 170 7.07 -7.96 8.44
N ASP A 171 7.77 -9.09 8.45
CA ASP A 171 8.87 -9.37 9.37
C ASP A 171 10.07 -8.44 9.13
N ALA A 172 10.50 -8.29 7.87
CA ALA A 172 11.58 -7.35 7.51
C ALA A 172 11.21 -5.90 7.81
N MET A 173 9.95 -5.49 7.62
CA MET A 173 9.47 -4.15 7.93
C MET A 173 9.47 -3.89 9.44
N ALA A 174 9.04 -4.86 10.25
CA ALA A 174 9.13 -4.76 11.70
C ALA A 174 10.60 -4.59 12.17
N ASP A 175 11.52 -5.39 11.62
CA ASP A 175 12.94 -5.32 11.96
C ASP A 175 13.56 -3.95 11.59
N VAL A 176 13.23 -3.35 10.43
CA VAL A 176 13.76 -2.00 10.11
C VAL A 176 13.11 -0.88 10.93
N LEU A 177 11.85 -1.01 11.35
CA LEU A 177 11.24 -0.03 12.26
C LEU A 177 11.87 -0.11 13.66
N GLU A 178 12.17 -1.32 14.14
CA GLU A 178 12.98 -1.51 15.35
C GLU A 178 14.35 -0.84 15.19
N ALA A 179 15.00 -0.99 14.03
CA ALA A 179 16.28 -0.35 13.78
C ALA A 179 16.21 1.18 13.86
N ILE A 180 15.19 1.81 13.27
CA ILE A 180 14.98 3.27 13.34
C ILE A 180 14.75 3.70 14.80
N ALA A 181 13.90 2.97 15.53
CA ALA A 181 13.60 3.27 16.93
C ALA A 181 14.84 3.16 17.83
N ALA A 182 15.61 2.08 17.67
CA ALA A 182 16.85 1.84 18.42
C ALA A 182 17.93 2.89 18.09
N ALA A 183 18.11 3.22 16.81
CA ALA A 183 19.08 4.23 16.38
C ALA A 183 18.79 5.59 17.02
N ARG A 184 17.53 6.01 17.04
CA ARG A 184 17.07 7.25 17.70
C ARG A 184 17.28 7.25 19.21
N GLY A 185 17.17 6.08 19.83
CA GLY A 185 17.48 5.89 21.25
C GLY A 185 18.98 5.85 21.57
N GLY A 186 19.86 5.95 20.58
CA GLY A 186 21.32 5.80 20.75
C GLY A 186 21.79 4.35 20.88
N GLU A 187 20.90 3.38 20.70
CA GLU A 187 21.17 1.94 20.83
C GLU A 187 21.77 1.37 19.52
N THR A 188 22.93 1.90 19.12
CA THR A 188 23.57 1.60 17.82
C THR A 188 23.76 0.11 17.56
N THR A 189 24.15 -0.68 18.57
CA THR A 189 24.31 -2.13 18.43
C THR A 189 22.98 -2.83 18.13
N ARG A 190 21.91 -2.45 18.82
CA ARG A 190 20.57 -3.00 18.59
C ARG A 190 20.06 -2.63 17.21
N ALA A 191 20.27 -1.37 16.80
CA ALA A 191 19.90 -0.90 15.47
C ALA A 191 20.61 -1.69 14.35
N ARG A 192 21.92 -1.93 14.48
CA ARG A 192 22.67 -2.76 13.52
C ARG A 192 22.19 -4.20 13.48
N LEU A 193 21.97 -4.84 14.62
CA LEU A 193 21.44 -6.20 14.68
C LEU A 193 20.07 -6.31 14.01
N ALA A 194 19.21 -5.30 14.17
CA ALA A 194 17.91 -5.26 13.53
C ALA A 194 18.03 -5.08 12.00
N LEU A 195 18.93 -4.22 11.53
CA LEU A 195 19.25 -4.10 10.09
C LEU A 195 19.82 -5.40 9.51
N ASP A 196 20.69 -6.10 10.24
CA ASP A 196 21.25 -7.39 9.80
C ASP A 196 20.16 -8.46 9.66
N ARG A 197 19.19 -8.49 10.59
CA ARG A 197 18.02 -9.38 10.49
C ARG A 197 17.16 -9.02 9.27
N ALA A 198 16.90 -7.74 9.02
CA ALA A 198 16.16 -7.34 7.82
C ALA A 198 16.93 -7.72 6.53
N ALA A 199 18.25 -7.57 6.53
CA ALA A 199 19.12 -7.88 5.39
C ALA A 199 19.20 -9.38 5.08
N SER A 200 19.17 -10.26 6.10
CA SER A 200 19.23 -11.71 5.89
C SER A 200 18.04 -12.25 5.10
N ARG A 201 16.89 -11.58 5.16
CA ARG A 201 15.65 -11.92 4.45
C ARG A 201 15.57 -11.38 3.03
N ARG A 202 16.54 -10.57 2.62
CA ARG A 202 16.52 -9.83 1.35
C ARG A 202 16.28 -10.72 0.12
N ALA A 203 16.76 -11.95 0.13
CA ALA A 203 16.60 -12.89 -0.98
C ALA A 203 15.15 -13.36 -1.16
N GLU A 204 14.33 -13.30 -0.10
CA GLU A 204 12.94 -13.75 -0.09
C GLU A 204 11.95 -12.63 -0.48
N LEU A 205 12.42 -11.37 -0.45
CA LEU A 205 11.60 -10.20 -0.71
C LEU A 205 11.47 -9.93 -2.22
N ALA A 206 10.29 -9.49 -2.65
CA ALA A 206 10.08 -8.96 -3.98
C ALA A 206 10.90 -7.67 -4.20
N ALA A 207 11.14 -7.29 -5.47
CA ALA A 207 11.97 -6.13 -5.77
C ALA A 207 11.46 -4.82 -5.15
N HIS A 208 10.15 -4.60 -5.16
CA HIS A 208 9.51 -3.43 -4.57
C HIS A 208 9.64 -3.41 -3.05
N ASP A 209 9.48 -4.55 -2.38
CA ASP A 209 9.69 -4.67 -0.93
C ASP A 209 11.14 -4.38 -0.57
N ARG A 210 12.10 -4.94 -1.30
CA ARG A 210 13.54 -4.64 -1.09
C ARG A 210 13.84 -3.16 -1.19
N ALA A 211 13.24 -2.46 -2.15
CA ALA A 211 13.41 -1.01 -2.30
C ALA A 211 12.79 -0.26 -1.11
N PHE A 212 11.62 -0.67 -0.65
CA PHE A 212 10.95 -0.05 0.49
C PHE A 212 11.70 -0.30 1.82
N ILE A 213 12.16 -1.53 2.06
CA ILE A 213 13.01 -1.89 3.20
C ILE A 213 14.35 -1.13 3.14
N GLY A 214 14.94 -0.97 1.95
CA GLY A 214 16.14 -0.15 1.76
C GLY A 214 15.91 1.33 2.06
N TYR A 215 14.75 1.88 1.69
CA TYR A 215 14.35 3.24 2.09
C TYR A 215 14.34 3.40 3.61
N LEU A 216 13.65 2.51 4.33
CA LEU A 216 13.58 2.54 5.81
C LEU A 216 14.94 2.30 6.46
N GLY A 217 15.72 1.35 5.94
CA GLY A 217 17.06 1.05 6.44
C GLY A 217 18.02 2.23 6.32
N GLY A 218 17.93 2.99 5.23
CA GLY A 218 18.69 4.23 5.07
C GLY A 218 18.31 5.31 6.10
N ILE A 219 17.04 5.40 6.51
CA ILE A 219 16.63 6.28 7.62
C ILE A 219 17.36 5.86 8.91
N ALA A 220 17.32 4.58 9.28
CA ALA A 220 18.01 4.09 10.47
C ALA A 220 19.52 4.40 10.44
N LEU A 221 20.16 4.25 9.27
CA LEU A 221 21.58 4.59 9.08
C LEU A 221 21.86 6.09 9.29
N VAL A 222 20.98 6.97 8.80
CA VAL A 222 21.09 8.42 9.08
C VAL A 222 20.98 8.71 10.57
N GLU A 223 20.04 8.10 11.27
CA GLU A 223 19.87 8.29 12.73
C GLU A 223 21.11 7.83 13.51
N MET A 224 21.86 6.83 13.00
CA MET A 224 23.14 6.40 13.56
C MET A 224 24.34 7.26 13.13
N GLY A 225 24.15 8.27 12.28
CA GLY A 225 25.22 9.10 11.72
C GLY A 225 26.02 8.43 10.59
N ALA A 226 25.59 7.28 10.09
CA ALA A 226 26.24 6.54 9.00
C ALA A 226 25.80 7.07 7.62
N ILE A 227 26.10 8.35 7.34
CA ILE A 227 25.58 9.07 6.17
C ILE A 227 25.98 8.43 4.83
N SER A 228 27.24 7.99 4.70
CA SER A 228 27.71 7.33 3.47
C SER A 228 27.00 6.00 3.21
N ASP A 229 26.77 5.21 4.26
CA ASP A 229 26.06 3.93 4.18
C ASP A 229 24.58 4.15 3.85
N ALA A 230 23.95 5.18 4.42
CA ALA A 230 22.59 5.57 4.07
C ALA A 230 22.48 5.95 2.59
N ARG A 231 23.43 6.75 2.07
CA ARG A 231 23.48 7.14 0.65
C ARG A 231 23.61 5.92 -0.26
N ALA A 232 24.49 4.99 0.07
CA ALA A 232 24.67 3.75 -0.68
C ALA A 232 23.40 2.89 -0.67
N THR A 233 22.78 2.76 0.51
CA THR A 233 21.55 1.98 0.70
C THR A 233 20.39 2.53 -0.13
N TRP A 234 20.17 3.85 -0.10
CA TRP A 234 19.15 4.48 -0.93
C TRP A 234 19.44 4.39 -2.41
N THR A 235 20.71 4.51 -2.83
CA THR A 235 21.09 4.32 -4.23
C THR A 235 20.74 2.91 -4.72
N HIS A 236 21.08 1.89 -3.94
CA HIS A 236 20.68 0.52 -4.26
C HIS A 236 19.14 0.37 -4.31
N ALA A 237 18.40 0.96 -3.37
CA ALA A 237 16.94 0.88 -3.38
C ALA A 237 16.34 1.50 -4.66
N ILE A 238 16.92 2.60 -5.12
CA ILE A 238 16.50 3.29 -6.35
C ILE A 238 16.80 2.42 -7.59
N ASP A 239 18.01 1.88 -7.69
CA ASP A 239 18.44 1.12 -8.86
C ASP A 239 17.73 -0.23 -8.98
N ALA A 240 17.36 -0.84 -7.85
CA ALA A 240 16.72 -2.15 -7.83
C ALA A 240 15.25 -2.15 -8.28
N ALA A 241 14.53 -1.04 -8.07
CA ALA A 241 13.10 -0.92 -8.39
C ALA A 241 12.69 0.55 -8.63
N PRO A 242 13.13 1.17 -9.74
CA PRO A 242 13.11 2.62 -9.94
C PRO A 242 11.74 3.28 -10.02
N ASP A 243 10.71 2.49 -10.32
CA ASP A 243 9.32 2.95 -10.53
C ASP A 243 8.41 2.62 -9.33
N THR A 244 9.02 2.35 -8.16
CA THR A 244 8.28 1.98 -6.95
C THR A 244 8.21 3.10 -5.92
N ILE A 245 7.22 3.05 -5.03
CA ILE A 245 7.14 3.95 -3.88
C ILE A 245 8.40 3.96 -3.02
N GLY A 246 9.02 2.79 -2.78
CA GLY A 246 10.26 2.69 -2.03
C GLY A 246 11.39 3.50 -2.66
N SER A 247 11.55 3.40 -3.98
CA SER A 247 12.53 4.21 -4.72
C SER A 247 12.21 5.70 -4.73
N ALA A 248 10.93 6.08 -4.84
CA ALA A 248 10.51 7.48 -4.84
C ALA A 248 10.81 8.13 -3.48
N LEU A 249 10.54 7.42 -2.38
CA LEU A 249 10.88 7.85 -1.02
C LEU A 249 12.39 7.89 -0.79
N ALA A 250 13.13 6.87 -1.24
CA ALA A 250 14.60 6.87 -1.18
C ALA A 250 15.21 8.06 -1.95
N ARG A 251 14.70 8.40 -3.14
CA ARG A 251 15.11 9.61 -3.90
C ARG A 251 14.88 10.88 -3.09
N ARG A 252 13.70 11.01 -2.47
CA ARG A 252 13.37 12.15 -1.61
C ARG A 252 14.38 12.29 -0.47
N GLU A 253 14.58 11.25 0.32
CA GLU A 253 15.49 11.34 1.48
C GLU A 253 16.94 11.57 1.06
N ARG A 254 17.40 10.91 -0.01
CA ARG A 254 18.75 11.12 -0.55
C ARG A 254 18.99 12.56 -1.00
N SER A 255 17.96 13.24 -1.51
CA SER A 255 18.07 14.64 -1.95
C SER A 255 18.25 15.64 -0.80
N HIS A 256 17.93 15.24 0.43
CA HIS A 256 18.10 16.06 1.63
C HIS A 256 19.45 15.84 2.34
N LEU A 257 20.26 14.87 1.91
CA LEU A 257 21.59 14.67 2.49
C LEU A 257 22.54 15.81 2.12
N PRO A 258 23.51 16.15 3.00
CA PRO A 258 24.59 17.06 2.66
C PRO A 258 25.31 16.60 1.38
N ALA A 259 25.78 17.55 0.57
CA ALA A 259 26.75 17.26 -0.49
C ALA A 259 28.08 16.82 0.13
N GLU A 260 28.79 15.93 -0.56
CA GLU A 260 30.18 15.56 -0.24
C GLU A 260 31.15 16.68 -0.59
#